data_AF-A0AAV5V3B6-F1
#
_entry.id   AF-A0AAV5V3B6-F1
#
_cell.length_a   1.000
_cell.length_b   1.000
_cell.length_c   1.000
_cell.angle_alpha   90.00
_cell.angle_beta   90.00
_cell.angle_gamma   90.00
#
_symmetry.space_group_name_H-M   'P 1'
#
loop_
_entity.id
_entity.type
_entity.pdbx_description
1 polymer ?
#
loop_
_entity_poly.entity_id
_entity_poly.type
_entity_poly.pdbx_seq_one_letter_code
_entity_poly.pdbx_strand_id
1 'polypeptide(L)'
;SMEFTLLIWVNRSQSAQFEPAFEIVYCIEISLILLSLITIPIAIVAVWNAVPMHANTRIIYVSFLSHWFFALAARIPLIYHQQYGVSMNGM
;
A
#
# COMPACT_ATOMS: atom_id res chain seq x y z
N SER A 1 1.86 15.96 1.28
CA SER A 1 0.92 14.86 0.96
C SER A 1 1.24 13.54 1.67
N MET A 2 2.49 13.27 2.10
CA MET A 2 2.81 12.14 3.01
C MET A 2 2.30 12.35 4.44
N GLU A 3 2.18 13.60 4.90
CA GLU A 3 1.70 13.91 6.26
C GLU A 3 0.23 13.54 6.48
N PHE A 4 -0.61 13.56 5.43
CA PHE A 4 -2.04 13.30 5.56
C PHE A 4 -2.35 11.83 5.88
N THR A 5 -1.53 10.90 5.37
CA THR A 5 -1.66 9.46 5.64
C THR A 5 -1.21 9.10 7.07
N LEU A 6 -0.27 9.86 7.64
CA LEU A 6 0.17 9.72 9.04
C LEU A 6 -0.80 10.44 10.02
N LEU A 7 -1.42 11.54 9.60
CA LEU A 7 -2.37 12.34 10.37
C LEU A 7 -3.69 11.62 10.69
N ILE A 8 -4.14 10.72 9.82
CA ILE A 8 -5.34 9.88 10.06
C ILE A 8 -5.16 9.02 11.33
N TRP A 9 -3.92 8.71 11.72
CA TRP A 9 -3.60 7.75 12.76
C TRP A 9 -3.37 8.34 14.17
N VAL A 10 -3.02 9.63 14.29
CA VAL A 10 -2.72 10.25 15.59
C VAL A 10 -3.99 10.54 16.41
N ASN A 11 -5.18 10.48 15.80
CA ASN A 11 -6.35 11.09 16.37
C ASN A 11 -7.51 10.15 16.71
N ARG A 12 -7.21 8.89 17.09
CA ARG A 12 -8.23 7.95 17.62
C ARG A 12 -8.95 8.51 18.86
N SER A 13 -8.31 9.41 19.61
CA SER A 13 -8.93 10.12 20.73
C SER A 13 -9.92 11.22 20.33
N GLN A 14 -9.90 11.72 19.08
CA GLN A 14 -10.86 12.72 18.58
C GLN A 14 -11.86 12.19 17.53
N SER A 15 -11.68 10.96 17.02
CA SER A 15 -12.46 10.44 15.88
C SER A 15 -13.50 9.37 16.20
N ALA A 16 -13.84 9.12 17.47
CA ALA A 16 -14.87 8.15 17.88
C ALA A 16 -16.25 8.38 17.23
N GLN A 17 -16.53 9.59 16.72
CA GLN A 17 -17.78 9.92 16.03
C GLN A 17 -17.76 9.62 14.51
N PHE A 18 -16.59 9.30 13.94
CA PHE A 18 -16.39 9.07 12.51
C PHE A 18 -15.87 7.66 12.20
N GLU A 19 -15.91 6.74 13.16
CA GLU A 19 -15.46 5.34 13.02
C GLU A 19 -15.84 4.66 11.70
N PRO A 20 -17.11 4.71 11.20
CA PRO A 20 -17.46 3.99 9.98
C PRO A 20 -16.78 4.54 8.72
N ALA A 21 -16.50 5.85 8.66
CA ALA A 21 -15.79 6.44 7.53
C ALA A 21 -14.32 6.01 7.51
N PHE A 22 -13.70 5.85 8.68
CA PHE A 22 -12.32 5.39 8.79
C PHE A 22 -12.18 3.90 8.44
N GLU A 23 -13.11 3.05 8.85
CA GLU A 23 -13.13 1.63 8.46
C GLU A 23 -13.18 1.45 6.94
N ILE A 24 -14.02 2.23 6.25
CA ILE A 24 -14.11 2.21 4.79
C ILE A 24 -12.76 2.57 4.15
N VAL A 25 -12.09 3.61 4.65
CA VAL A 25 -10.77 4.03 4.13
C VAL A 25 -9.73 2.92 4.32
N TYR A 26 -9.71 2.25 5.48
CA TYR A 26 -8.81 1.10 5.71
C TYR A 26 -9.12 -0.08 4.79
N CYS A 27 -10.39 -0.44 4.62
CA CYS A 27 -10.79 -1.50 3.70
C CYS A 27 -10.38 -1.19 2.26
N ILE A 28 -10.53 0.07 1.83
CA ILE A 28 -10.09 0.52 0.51
C ILE A 28 -8.57 0.44 0.40
N GLU A 29 -7.81 0.90 1.39
CA GLU A 29 -6.35 0.85 1.37
C GLU A 29 -5.83 -0.58 1.27
N ILE A 30 -6.36 -1.50 2.08
CA ILE A 30 -5.99 -2.92 2.06
C ILE A 30 -6.35 -3.55 0.70
N SER A 31 -7.52 -3.23 0.16
CA SER A 31 -7.96 -3.71 -1.15
C SER A 31 -7.04 -3.22 -2.28
N LEU A 32 -6.59 -1.96 -2.22
CA LEU A 32 -5.64 -1.39 -3.18
C LEU A 32 -4.25 -2.03 -3.05
N ILE A 33 -3.78 -2.30 -1.83
CA ILE A 33 -2.51 -3.01 -1.60
C ILE A 33 -2.58 -4.42 -2.21
N LEU A 34 -3.64 -5.20 -1.91
CA LEU A 34 -3.81 -6.55 -2.43
C LEU A 34 -3.90 -6.57 -3.97
N LEU A 35 -4.70 -5.67 -4.54
CA LEU A 35 -4.84 -5.53 -5.99
C LEU A 35 -3.48 -5.21 -6.64
N SER A 36 -2.71 -4.31 -6.03
CA SER A 36 -1.39 -3.91 -6.53
C SER A 36 -0.38 -5.05 -6.45
N LEU A 37 -0.39 -5.83 -5.36
CA LEU A 37 0.51 -6.98 -5.19
C LEU A 37 0.28 -8.07 -6.24
N ILE A 38 -0.95 -8.20 -6.75
CA ILE A 38 -1.30 -9.15 -7.81
C ILE A 38 -0.99 -8.57 -9.20
N THR A 39 -1.32 -7.29 -9.43
CA THR A 39 -1.21 -6.66 -10.76
C THR A 39 0.22 -6.30 -11.13
N ILE A 40 1.07 -5.90 -10.18
CA ILE A 40 2.46 -5.49 -10.46
C ILE A 40 3.31 -6.64 -11.05
N PRO A 41 3.31 -7.87 -10.51
CA PRO A 41 4.03 -8.99 -11.12
C PRO A 41 3.61 -9.25 -12.56
N ILE A 42 2.30 -9.17 -12.84
CA ILE A 42 1.75 -9.34 -14.20
C ILE A 42 2.25 -8.21 -15.11
N ALA A 43 2.25 -6.96 -14.63
CA ALA A 43 2.76 -5.81 -15.36
C ALA A 43 4.26 -5.92 -15.66
N ILE A 44 5.07 -6.41 -14.72
CA ILE A 44 6.51 -6.65 -14.94
C ILE A 44 6.72 -7.65 -16.08
N VAL A 45 5.99 -8.76 -16.09
CA VAL A 45 6.06 -9.77 -17.17
C VAL A 45 5.60 -9.17 -18.50
N ALA A 46 4.53 -8.38 -18.50
CA ALA A 46 4.03 -7.72 -19.72
C ALA A 46 5.05 -6.73 -20.30
N VAL A 47 5.66 -5.88 -19.46
CA VAL A 47 6.69 -4.92 -19.87
C VAL A 47 7.95 -5.63 -20.39
N TRP A 48 8.35 -6.73 -19.74
CA TRP A 48 9.52 -7.49 -20.16
C TRP A 48 9.35 -8.08 -21.57
N ASN A 49 8.15 -8.54 -21.89
CA ASN A 49 7.79 -9.13 -23.18
C ASN A 49 7.32 -8.10 -24.23
N ALA A 50 7.22 -6.82 -23.87
CA ALA A 50 6.74 -5.79 -24.79
C ALA A 50 7.75 -5.54 -25.93
N VAL A 51 7.26 -5.69 -27.17
CA VAL A 51 7.95 -5.34 -28.42
C VAL A 51 6.96 -4.51 -29.26
N PRO A 52 7.36 -3.37 -29.85
CA PRO A 52 8.70 -2.81 -29.93
C PRO A 52 8.98 -1.76 -28.84
N MET A 53 9.59 -2.17 -27.72
CA MET A 53 10.12 -1.26 -26.70
C MET A 53 11.64 -1.37 -26.61
N HIS A 54 12.31 -0.22 -26.47
CA HIS A 54 13.76 -0.18 -26.28
C HIS A 54 14.16 -0.82 -24.93
N ALA A 55 15.30 -1.52 -24.90
CA ALA A 55 15.75 -2.28 -23.74
C ALA A 55 15.89 -1.41 -22.48
N ASN A 56 16.50 -0.22 -22.59
CA ASN A 56 16.65 0.70 -21.45
C ASN A 56 15.30 1.18 -20.91
N THR A 57 14.32 1.40 -21.79
CA THR A 57 12.99 1.82 -21.38
C THR A 57 12.28 0.71 -20.61
N ARG A 58 12.42 -0.56 -21.05
CA ARG A 58 11.88 -1.71 -20.30
C ARG A 58 12.46 -1.80 -18.90
N ILE A 59 13.79 -1.65 -18.77
CA ILE A 59 14.46 -1.68 -17.46
C ILE A 59 13.93 -0.58 -16.55
N ILE A 60 13.81 0.66 -17.04
CA ILE A 60 13.27 1.79 -16.26
C ILE A 60 11.87 1.48 -15.73
N TYR A 61 10.97 0.99 -16.59
CA TYR A 61 9.60 0.62 -16.17
C TYR A 61 9.60 -0.52 -15.15
N VAL A 62 10.41 -1.57 -15.36
CA VAL A 62 10.51 -2.69 -14.41
C VAL A 62 11.08 -2.23 -13.06
N SER A 63 12.07 -1.33 -13.06
CA SER A 63 12.63 -0.75 -11.84
C SER A 63 11.59 0.08 -11.07
N PHE A 64 10.75 0.84 -11.78
CA PHE A 64 9.67 1.61 -11.18
C PHE A 64 8.59 0.70 -10.57
N LEU A 65 8.16 -0.32 -11.30
CA LEU A 65 7.18 -1.31 -10.83
C LEU A 65 7.70 -2.09 -9.63
N SER A 66 8.97 -2.49 -9.64
CA SER A 66 9.62 -3.17 -8.51
C SER A 66 9.66 -2.29 -7.25
N HIS A 67 10.00 -1.00 -7.40
CA HIS A 67 9.95 -0.06 -6.27
C HIS A 67 8.55 0.07 -5.70
N TRP A 68 7.54 0.17 -6.56
CA TRP A 68 6.16 0.25 -6.12
C TRP A 68 5.73 -1.01 -5.36
N PHE A 69 6.12 -2.19 -5.84
CA PHE A 69 5.86 -3.47 -5.17
C PHE A 69 6.46 -3.50 -3.75
N PHE A 70 7.74 -3.17 -3.60
CA PHE A 70 8.38 -3.16 -2.28
C PHE A 70 7.81 -2.11 -1.35
N ALA A 71 7.50 -0.91 -1.85
CA ALA A 71 6.90 0.15 -1.05
C ALA A 71 5.52 -0.25 -0.50
N LEU A 72 4.72 -1.00 -1.27
CA LEU A 72 3.43 -1.52 -0.82
C LEU A 72 3.59 -2.71 0.11
N ALA A 73 4.48 -3.65 -0.19
CA ALA A 73 4.75 -4.80 0.66
C ALA A 73 5.24 -4.37 2.06
N ALA A 74 6.03 -3.30 2.15
CA ALA A 74 6.48 -2.73 3.41
C ALA A 74 5.35 -2.14 4.28
N ARG A 75 4.19 -1.82 3.70
CA ARG A 75 3.02 -1.34 4.47
C ARG A 75 2.33 -2.45 5.26
N ILE A 76 2.41 -3.72 4.81
CA ILE A 76 1.79 -4.85 5.49
C ILE A 76 2.30 -5.02 6.94
N PRO A 77 3.62 -5.10 7.20
CA PRO A 77 4.12 -5.24 8.57
C PRO A 77 3.83 -4.00 9.43
N LEU A 78 3.75 -2.80 8.84
CA LEU A 78 3.32 -1.59 9.54
C LEU A 78 1.86 -1.71 10.01
N ILE A 79 0.94 -2.12 9.13
CA ILE A 79 -0.47 -2.36 9.47
C ILE A 79 -0.60 -3.45 10.53
N TYR A 80 0.18 -4.54 10.41
CA TYR A 80 0.15 -5.64 11.37
C TYR A 80 0.64 -5.22 12.76
N HIS A 81 1.78 -4.52 12.84
CA HIS A 81 2.31 -3.98 14.09
C HIS A 81 1.30 -3.03 14.77
N GLN A 82 0.62 -2.21 13.98
CA GLN A 82 -0.41 -1.31 14.44
C GLN A 82 -1.63 -2.03 15.05
N GLN A 83 -2.11 -3.11 14.42
CA GLN A 83 -3.21 -3.92 14.97
C GLN A 83 -2.82 -4.61 16.29
N TYR A 84 -1.59 -5.13 16.37
CA TYR A 84 -1.10 -5.80 17.58
C TYR A 84 -0.90 -4.83 18.76
N GLY A 85 -0.34 -3.63 18.51
CA GLY A 85 -0.16 -2.61 19.55
C GLY A 85 -1.48 -2.10 20.13
N VAL A 86 -2.56 -2.09 19.35
CA VAL A 86 -3.91 -1.76 19.83
C VAL A 86 -4.48 -2.86 20.73
N SER A 87 -4.28 -4.13 20.37
CA SER A 87 -4.78 -5.27 21.16
C SER A 87 -4.14 -5.35 22.54
N MET A 88 -2.85 -4.99 22.66
CA MET A 88 -2.11 -5.03 23.92
C MET A 88 -2.41 -3.87 24.88
N ASN A 89 -2.83 -2.70 24.38
CA ASN A 89 -3.21 -1.55 25.22
C ASN A 89 -4.71 -1.54 25.63
N GLY A 90 -5.51 -2.47 25.09
CA GLY A 90 -6.93 -2.65 25.41
C GLY A 90 -7.23 -3.77 26.40
N MET A 91 -6.19 -4.42 26.95
CA MET A 91 -6.24 -5.30 28.12
C MET A 91 -5.66 -4.56 29.32
#